data_AF-A0AAW2Q1F5-F1
#
_entry.id   AF-A0AAW2Q1F5-F1
#
_cell.length_a   1.000
_cell.length_b   1.000
_cell.length_c   1.000
_cell.angle_alpha   90.00
_cell.angle_beta   90.00
_cell.angle_gamma   90.00
#
_symmetry.space_group_name_H-M   'P 1'
#
loop_
_entity.id
_entity.type
_entity.pdbx_description
1 polymer ?
#
loop_
_entity_poly.entity_id
_entity_poly.type
_entity_poly.pdbx_seq_one_letter_code
_entity_poly.pdbx_strand_id
1 'polypeptide(L)'
;MKGLLIVIQVIRPEPTNTNPRTAEIEQWTEKDLIGRGAILSPLSDTLFDVYCSDSYTAKSLWDELDRKYNTEEQWLKKYYVSKFMRYQMVEDRSVTEQTHEIINLEHALADAEMKLPEKFLVMSIVDKFSKS
;
A
#
# COMPACT_ATOMS: atom_id res chain seq x y z
N MET A 1 0.08 18.22 0.72
CA MET A 1 -0.55 16.97 0.25
C MET A 1 -1.93 16.65 0.87
N LYS A 2 -2.50 17.44 1.81
CA LYS A 2 -3.87 17.20 2.33
C LYS A 2 -5.01 17.50 1.33
N GLY A 3 -4.77 18.37 0.34
CA GLY A 3 -5.79 18.75 -0.66
C GLY A 3 -6.07 17.70 -1.74
N LEU A 4 -5.08 16.87 -2.09
CA LEU A 4 -5.22 15.83 -3.11
C LEU A 4 -6.13 14.66 -2.67
N LEU A 5 -6.15 14.36 -1.36
CA LEU A 5 -6.98 13.29 -0.81
C LEU A 5 -8.49 13.51 -1.02
N ILE A 6 -8.94 14.77 -1.08
CA ILE A 6 -10.35 15.10 -1.32
C ILE A 6 -10.77 14.74 -2.75
N VAL A 7 -9.87 14.89 -3.73
CA VAL A 7 -10.17 14.62 -5.15
C VAL A 7 -10.23 13.12 -5.43
N ILE A 8 -9.35 12.33 -4.78
CA ILE A 8 -9.21 10.88 -5.02
C ILE A 8 -10.41 10.08 -4.46
N GLN A 9 -11.18 10.63 -3.51
CA GLN A 9 -12.28 9.93 -2.83
C GLN A 9 -13.68 10.12 -3.45
N VAL A 10 -13.87 11.05 -4.39
CA VAL A 10 -15.23 11.35 -4.89
C VAL A 10 -15.60 10.44 -6.05
N ILE A 11 -16.60 9.57 -5.82
CA ILE A 11 -17.22 8.70 -6.83
C ILE A 11 -17.87 9.58 -7.91
N ARG A 12 -17.56 9.30 -9.18
CA ARG A 12 -18.16 10.02 -10.31
C ARG A 12 -19.69 9.85 -10.29
N PRO A 13 -20.48 10.94 -10.35
CA PRO A 13 -21.93 10.84 -10.44
C PRO A 13 -22.37 10.34 -11.84
N GLU A 14 -23.34 9.41 -11.89
CA GLU A 14 -23.92 8.86 -13.12
C GLU A 14 -24.86 9.87 -13.82
N PRO A 15 -24.87 9.93 -15.17
CA PRO A 15 -25.75 10.83 -15.91
C PRO A 15 -27.22 10.40 -15.76
N THR A 16 -28.07 11.32 -15.30
CA THR A 16 -29.55 11.16 -15.30
C THR A 16 -30.23 12.39 -15.87
N ASN A 17 -31.41 12.19 -16.46
CA ASN A 17 -32.11 13.11 -17.38
C ASN A 17 -32.76 14.35 -16.72
N THR A 18 -32.21 14.87 -15.61
CA THR A 18 -32.78 16.00 -14.88
C THR A 18 -31.71 17.05 -14.54
N ASN A 19 -32.02 18.31 -14.85
CA ASN A 19 -31.12 19.46 -14.98
C ASN A 19 -30.28 19.93 -13.75
N PRO A 20 -30.51 19.55 -12.47
CA PRO A 20 -29.61 19.99 -11.39
C PRO A 20 -28.30 19.18 -11.25
N ARG A 21 -28.17 18.00 -11.87
CA ARG A 21 -26.98 17.13 -11.70
C ARG A 21 -25.86 17.37 -12.72
N THR A 22 -26.08 18.19 -13.75
CA THR A 22 -25.08 18.56 -14.76
C THR A 22 -23.95 19.40 -14.15
N ALA A 23 -24.28 20.36 -13.29
CA ALA A 23 -23.30 21.20 -12.60
C ALA A 23 -22.41 20.39 -11.64
N GLU A 24 -22.95 19.34 -11.02
CA GLU A 24 -22.17 18.43 -10.16
C GLU A 24 -21.17 17.58 -10.98
N ILE A 25 -21.58 17.11 -12.17
CA ILE A 25 -20.71 16.38 -13.10
C ILE A 25 -19.60 17.30 -13.64
N GLU A 26 -19.93 18.53 -14.00
CA GLU A 26 -18.96 19.53 -14.46
C GLU A 26 -17.95 19.86 -13.36
N GLN A 27 -18.42 20.12 -12.14
CA GLN A 27 -17.55 20.39 -10.99
C GLN A 27 -16.66 19.19 -10.65
N TRP A 28 -17.19 17.96 -10.74
CA TRP A 28 -16.40 16.75 -10.55
C TRP A 28 -15.33 16.62 -11.64
N THR A 29 -15.69 16.87 -12.90
CA THR A 29 -14.77 16.79 -14.05
C THR A 29 -13.64 17.81 -13.93
N GLU A 30 -13.95 19.05 -13.52
CA GLU A 30 -12.95 20.08 -13.25
C GLU A 30 -11.97 19.64 -12.15
N LYS A 31 -12.49 19.12 -11.04
CA LYS A 31 -11.65 18.60 -9.94
C LYS A 31 -10.79 17.41 -10.37
N ASP A 32 -11.34 16.49 -11.17
CA ASP A 32 -10.60 15.34 -11.70
C ASP A 32 -9.46 15.79 -12.62
N LEU A 33 -9.71 16.75 -13.52
CA LEU A 33 -8.67 17.32 -14.40
C LEU A 33 -7.55 17.99 -13.59
N ILE A 34 -7.90 18.78 -12.56
CA ILE A 34 -6.91 19.40 -11.66
C ILE A 34 -6.11 18.32 -10.92
N GLY A 35 -6.78 17.29 -10.41
CA GLY A 35 -6.14 16.16 -9.73
C GLY A 35 -5.17 15.40 -10.63
N ARG A 36 -5.57 15.09 -11.86
CA ARG A 36 -4.72 14.45 -12.87
C ARG A 36 -3.50 15.30 -13.17
N GLY A 37 -3.69 16.60 -13.43
CA GLY A 37 -2.58 17.53 -13.67
C GLY A 37 -1.59 17.56 -12.50
N ALA A 38 -2.08 17.58 -11.26
CA ALA A 38 -1.24 17.55 -10.07
C ALA A 38 -0.45 16.24 -9.93
N ILE A 39 -1.03 15.08 -10.26
CA ILE A 39 -0.35 13.78 -10.22
C ILE A 39 0.68 13.63 -11.34
N LEU A 40 0.36 14.12 -12.55
CA LEU A 40 1.23 14.03 -13.72
C LEU A 40 2.42 15.00 -13.65
N SER A 41 2.23 16.20 -13.09
CA SER A 41 3.26 17.27 -13.09
C SER A 41 4.61 16.90 -12.44
N PRO A 42 4.70 16.11 -11.35
CA PRO A 42 5.98 15.70 -10.79
C PRO A 42 6.58 14.46 -11.46
N LEU A 43 5.90 13.80 -12.40
CA LEU A 43 6.43 12.61 -13.06
C LEU A 43 7.59 12.97 -14.00
N SER A 44 8.53 12.03 -14.17
CA SER A 44 9.53 12.15 -15.23
C SER A 44 8.87 12.07 -16.61
N ASP A 45 9.49 12.67 -17.63
CA ASP A 45 8.97 12.66 -19.01
C ASP A 45 8.58 11.26 -19.48
N THR A 46 9.41 10.25 -19.18
CA THR A 46 9.15 8.84 -19.50
C THR A 46 7.90 8.26 -18.84
N LEU A 47 7.59 8.66 -17.61
CA LEU A 47 6.39 8.21 -16.89
C LEU A 47 5.18 9.02 -17.35
N PHE A 48 5.37 10.32 -17.57
CA PHE A 48 4.33 11.19 -18.12
C PHE A 48 3.80 10.63 -19.45
N ASP A 49 4.68 10.28 -20.39
CA ASP A 49 4.30 9.73 -21.70
C ASP A 49 3.46 8.44 -21.60
N VAL A 50 3.70 7.63 -20.57
CA VAL A 50 2.94 6.39 -20.34
C VAL A 50 1.56 6.68 -19.73
N TYR A 51 1.47 7.66 -18.85
CA TYR A 51 0.31 7.87 -17.98
C TYR A 51 -0.55 9.09 -18.33
N CYS A 52 -0.14 9.93 -19.31
CA CYS A 52 -0.87 11.15 -19.68
C CYS A 52 -2.20 10.90 -20.41
N SER A 53 -2.51 9.66 -20.77
CA SER A 53 -3.75 9.27 -21.45
C SER A 53 -5.01 9.76 -20.69
N ASP A 54 -6.00 10.24 -21.46
CA ASP A 54 -7.32 10.63 -20.95
C ASP A 54 -8.20 9.46 -20.51
N SER A 55 -7.71 8.23 -20.65
CA SER A 55 -8.36 7.03 -20.12
C SER A 55 -8.30 6.94 -18.59
N TYR A 56 -7.40 7.68 -17.93
CA TYR A 56 -7.28 7.67 -16.48
C TYR A 56 -8.07 8.80 -15.84
N THR A 57 -8.77 8.51 -14.74
CA THR A 57 -9.20 9.53 -13.78
C THR A 57 -8.05 9.82 -12.82
N ALA A 58 -8.10 10.93 -12.08
CA ALA A 58 -7.10 11.22 -11.06
C ALA A 58 -6.95 10.06 -10.06
N LYS A 59 -8.09 9.45 -9.69
CA LYS A 59 -8.12 8.30 -8.80
C LYS A 59 -7.46 7.07 -9.42
N SER A 60 -7.88 6.64 -10.62
CA SER A 60 -7.34 5.41 -11.21
C SER A 60 -5.86 5.56 -11.58
N LEU A 61 -5.43 6.78 -11.93
CA LEU A 61 -4.02 7.11 -12.12
C LEU A 61 -3.23 6.95 -10.82
N TRP A 62 -3.72 7.55 -9.73
CA TRP A 62 -3.08 7.42 -8.42
C TRP A 62 -2.99 5.96 -7.97
N ASP A 63 -4.09 5.21 -8.05
CA ASP A 63 -4.15 3.80 -7.63
C ASP A 63 -3.17 2.94 -8.45
N GLU A 64 -3.03 3.18 -9.76
CA GLU A 64 -2.08 2.45 -10.61
C GLU A 64 -0.62 2.81 -10.30
N LEU A 65 -0.33 4.09 -10.08
CA LEU A 65 1.02 4.54 -9.70
C LEU A 65 1.42 4.01 -8.32
N ASP A 66 0.52 4.09 -7.34
CA ASP A 66 0.73 3.58 -5.98
C ASP A 66 0.97 2.06 -6.01
N ARG A 67 0.10 1.30 -6.68
CA ARG A 67 0.26 -0.15 -6.83
C ARG A 67 1.60 -0.54 -7.47
N LYS A 68 2.08 0.22 -8.44
CA LYS A 68 3.28 -0.13 -9.23
C LYS A 68 4.58 0.37 -8.61
N TYR A 69 4.54 1.53 -7.96
CA TYR A 69 5.75 2.25 -7.51
C TYR A 69 5.78 2.53 -6.01
N ASN A 70 4.79 2.10 -5.20
CA ASN A 70 4.88 2.14 -3.75
C ASN A 70 5.91 1.11 -3.25
N THR A 71 7.18 1.47 -3.42
CA THR A 71 8.34 0.68 -3.03
C THR A 71 8.56 0.71 -1.54
N GLU A 72 8.03 1.70 -0.82
CA GLU A 72 8.14 1.77 0.65
C GLU A 72 7.40 0.60 1.29
N GLU A 73 6.16 0.32 0.85
CA GLU A 73 5.40 -0.82 1.31
C GLU A 73 6.11 -2.14 0.95
N GLN A 74 6.63 -2.27 -0.28
CA GLN A 74 7.39 -3.46 -0.70
C GLN A 74 8.70 -3.62 0.06
N TRP A 75 9.38 -2.52 0.41
CA TRP A 75 10.61 -2.53 1.18
C TRP A 75 10.37 -2.91 2.63
N LEU A 76 9.32 -2.38 3.27
CA LEU A 76 8.89 -2.78 4.60
C LEU A 76 8.51 -4.27 4.64
N LYS A 77 7.75 -4.75 3.66
CA LYS A 77 7.45 -6.18 3.47
C LYS A 77 8.73 -7.00 3.42
N LYS A 78 9.69 -6.62 2.56
CA LYS A 78 10.99 -7.30 2.43
C LYS A 78 11.80 -7.27 3.73
N TYR A 79 11.79 -6.15 4.44
CA TYR A 79 12.49 -5.99 5.71
C TYR A 79 11.95 -6.95 6.77
N TYR A 80 10.63 -6.98 6.99
CA TYR A 80 10.02 -7.87 7.99
C TYR A 80 10.21 -9.34 7.63
N VAL A 81 10.06 -9.73 6.35
CA VAL A 81 10.32 -11.11 5.90
C VAL A 81 11.77 -11.49 6.17
N SER A 82 12.73 -10.63 5.80
CA SER A 82 14.14 -10.90 6.03
C SER A 82 14.47 -11.00 7.52
N LYS A 83 13.87 -10.15 8.36
CA LYS A 83 14.09 -10.15 9.81
C LYS A 83 13.50 -11.40 10.46
N PHE A 84 12.27 -11.77 10.09
CA PHE A 84 11.63 -13.01 10.54
C PHE A 84 12.46 -14.23 10.16
N MET A 85 12.89 -14.36 8.90
CA MET A 85 13.66 -15.52 8.44
C MET A 85 15.02 -15.66 9.14
N ARG A 86 15.72 -14.55 9.39
CA ARG A 86 17.05 -14.54 10.02
C ARG A 86 17.01 -14.62 11.54
N TYR A 87 15.86 -14.41 12.17
CA TYR A 87 15.74 -14.47 13.62
C TYR A 87 16.12 -15.86 14.11
N GLN A 88 16.98 -15.93 15.13
CA GLN A 88 17.41 -17.12 15.85
C GLN A 88 17.43 -16.79 17.34
N MET A 89 16.94 -17.69 18.19
CA MET A 89 16.99 -17.49 19.64
C MET A 89 18.41 -17.70 20.16
N VAL A 90 18.79 -16.90 21.15
CA VAL A 90 20.08 -16.98 21.84
C VAL A 90 19.89 -17.42 23.28
N GLU A 91 20.84 -18.20 23.82
CA GLU A 91 20.75 -18.85 25.14
C GLU A 91 20.79 -17.87 26.32
N ASP A 92 21.35 -16.67 26.12
CA ASP A 92 21.55 -15.66 27.16
C ASP A 92 20.31 -14.76 27.38
N ARG A 93 19.23 -14.99 26.65
CA ARG A 93 17.96 -14.24 26.76
C ARG A 93 16.78 -15.15 27.08
N SER A 94 15.78 -14.60 27.76
CA SER A 94 14.56 -15.35 28.10
C SER A 94 13.82 -15.82 26.84
N VAL A 95 13.38 -17.08 26.82
CA VAL A 95 12.55 -17.64 25.75
C VAL A 95 11.26 -16.81 25.58
N THR A 96 10.68 -16.32 26.67
CA THR A 96 9.45 -15.52 26.63
C THR A 96 9.66 -14.19 25.92
N GLU A 97 10.76 -13.49 26.22
CA GLU A 97 11.10 -12.21 25.57
C GLU A 97 11.31 -12.41 24.08
N GLN A 98 12.09 -13.44 23.71
CA GLN A 98 12.38 -13.75 22.32
C GLN A 98 11.16 -14.25 21.55
N THR A 99 10.22 -14.92 22.22
CA THR A 99 8.94 -15.32 21.62
C THR A 99 8.07 -14.11 21.32
N HIS A 100 8.00 -13.11 22.22
CA HIS A 100 7.31 -11.86 21.94
C HIS A 100 7.90 -11.11 20.74
N GLU A 101 9.23 -11.11 20.57
CA GLU A 101 9.87 -10.51 19.40
C GLU A 101 9.42 -11.17 18.09
N ILE A 102 9.32 -12.51 18.06
CA ILE A 102 8.86 -13.26 16.88
C ILE A 102 7.37 -12.99 16.61
N ILE A 103 6.52 -12.94 17.64
CA ILE A 103 5.09 -12.61 17.50
C ILE A 103 4.92 -11.20 16.94
N ASN A 104 5.71 -10.23 17.41
CA ASN A 104 5.68 -8.87 16.87
C ASN A 104 6.07 -8.80 15.39
N LEU A 105 7.04 -9.63 14.97
CA LEU A 105 7.40 -9.75 13.55
C LEU A 105 6.26 -10.38 12.74
N GLU A 106 5.58 -11.39 13.28
CA GLU A 106 4.42 -12.01 12.63
C GLU A 106 3.26 -11.00 12.47
N HIS A 107 2.93 -10.25 13.51
CA HIS A 107 1.92 -9.19 13.42
C HIS A 107 2.27 -8.14 12.36
N ALA A 108 3.53 -7.69 12.31
CA ALA A 108 3.96 -6.74 11.28
C ALA A 108 3.88 -7.31 9.85
N LEU A 109 4.10 -8.63 9.68
CA LEU A 109 3.87 -9.31 8.40
C LEU A 109 2.38 -9.38 8.06
N ALA A 110 1.52 -9.65 9.05
CA ALA A 110 0.07 -9.72 8.88
C ALA A 110 -0.53 -8.36 8.50
N ASP A 111 -0.06 -7.26 9.11
CA ASP A 111 -0.43 -5.88 8.77
C ASP A 111 -0.01 -5.52 7.34
N ALA A 112 1.11 -6.10 6.86
CA ALA A 112 1.57 -5.98 5.49
C ALA A 112 0.95 -7.02 4.54
N GLU A 113 -0.20 -7.59 4.90
CA GLU A 113 -0.96 -8.58 4.13
C GLU A 113 -0.21 -9.88 3.81
N MET A 114 0.88 -10.19 4.52
CA MET A 114 1.68 -11.42 4.39
C MET A 114 1.43 -12.38 5.54
N LYS A 115 0.15 -12.75 5.74
CA LYS A 115 -0.26 -13.67 6.81
C LYS A 115 0.39 -15.05 6.63
N LEU A 116 1.00 -15.55 7.69
CA LEU A 116 1.60 -16.89 7.72
C LEU A 116 0.58 -17.93 8.19
N PRO A 117 0.52 -19.12 7.58
CA PRO A 117 -0.29 -20.21 8.12
C PRO A 117 0.19 -20.59 9.53
N GLU A 118 -0.74 -20.85 10.46
CA GLU A 118 -0.42 -21.19 11.86
C GLU A 118 0.60 -22.32 11.97
N LYS A 119 0.41 -23.40 11.19
CA LYS A 119 1.34 -24.52 11.16
C LYS A 119 2.76 -24.11 10.73
N PHE A 120 2.88 -23.19 9.77
CA PHE A 120 4.18 -22.66 9.32
C PHE A 120 4.84 -21.83 10.43
N LEU A 121 4.07 -20.99 11.13
CA LEU A 121 4.56 -20.19 12.25
C LEU A 121 5.10 -21.08 13.38
N VAL A 122 4.33 -22.09 13.80
CA VAL A 122 4.75 -23.04 14.84
C VAL A 122 6.04 -23.76 14.45
N MET A 123 6.12 -24.30 13.23
CA MET A 123 7.34 -24.97 12.74
C MET A 123 8.53 -24.00 12.67
N SER A 124 8.30 -22.75 12.27
CA SER A 124 9.34 -21.73 12.22
C SER A 124 9.84 -21.34 13.60
N ILE A 125 8.96 -21.24 14.61
CA ILE A 125 9.38 -20.97 16.00
C ILE A 125 10.22 -22.13 16.53
N VAL A 126 9.84 -23.38 16.26
CA VAL A 126 10.61 -24.57 16.65
C VAL A 126 12.00 -24.58 16.00
N ASP A 127 12.11 -24.22 14.72
CA ASP A 127 13.40 -24.15 14.01
C ASP A 127 14.31 -23.01 14.51
N LYS A 128 13.74 -21.99 15.15
CA LYS A 128 14.46 -20.83 15.71
C LYS A 128 15.07 -21.08 17.07
N PHE A 129 14.75 -22.19 17.73
CA PHE A 129 15.43 -22.55 18.96
C PHE A 129 16.91 -22.80 18.68
N SER A 130 17.75 -22.31 19.57
CA SER A 130 19.16 -22.66 19.61
C SER A 130 19.29 -24.19 19.58
N LYS A 131 20.08 -24.70 18.63
CA LYS A 131 20.46 -26.11 18.61
C LYS A 131 21.54 -26.28 19.66
N SER A 132 21.15 -26.79 20.83
CA SER A 132 22.07 -27.24 21.86
C SER A 132 23.06 -28.27 21.33
#